data_AF-A0ABD0PKW2-F1
#
_entry.id   AF-A0ABD0PKW2-F1
#
_cell.length_a   1.000
_cell.length_b   1.000
_cell.length_c   1.000
_cell.angle_alpha   90.00
_cell.angle_beta   90.00
_cell.angle_gamma   90.00
#
_symmetry.space_group_name_H-M   'P 1'
#
loop_
_entity.id
_entity.type
_entity.pdbx_description
1 polymer ?
#
loop_
_entity_poly.entity_id
_entity_poly.type
_entity_poly.pdbx_seq_one_letter_code
_entity_poly.pdbx_strand_id
1 'polypeptide(L)' 'MSGLVGPLIVCRKDTLNTNRRRTDIDKEFALLFMVFDENLSHYLDENIKNYLNADPEEFDKYDGDFMESNKMH' A
#
# COMPACT_ATOMS: atom_id res chain seq x y z
N MET A 1 7.48 1.85 -1.36
CA MET A 1 6.42 2.69 -1.96
C MET A 1 5.46 3.11 -0.86
N SER A 2 5.16 4.39 -0.70
CA SER A 2 4.35 4.90 0.43
C SER A 2 2.82 4.74 0.28
N GLY A 3 2.36 3.66 -0.35
CA GLY A 3 0.94 3.27 -0.33
C GLY A 3 -0.03 4.02 -1.27
N LEU A 4 0.41 4.97 -2.09
CA LEU A 4 -0.45 5.67 -3.06
C LEU A 4 -0.79 4.79 -4.27
N VAL A 5 -1.75 3.89 -4.10
CA VAL A 5 -2.22 2.95 -5.13
C VAL A 5 -3.73 2.78 -5.03
N GLY A 6 -4.39 2.55 -6.17
CA GLY A 6 -5.83 2.31 -6.21
C GLY A 6 -6.28 1.64 -7.51
N PRO A 7 -7.40 0.90 -7.49
CA PRO A 7 -7.92 0.25 -8.68
C PRO A 7 -8.58 1.27 -9.63
N LEU A 8 -8.38 1.06 -10.94
CA LEU A 8 -9.15 1.74 -11.99
C LEU A 8 -9.99 0.71 -12.73
N ILE A 9 -11.30 0.92 -12.78
CA ILE A 9 -12.25 0.01 -13.41
C ILE A 9 -12.81 0.67 -14.67
N VAL A 10 -12.70 -0.02 -15.82
CA VAL A 10 -13.23 0.44 -17.11
C VAL A 10 -14.41 -0.45 -17.49
N CYS A 11 -15.56 0.15 -17.77
CA CYS A 11 -16.79 -0.54 -18.14
C CYS A 11 -17.24 -0.20 -19.56
N ARG A 12 -17.95 -1.12 -20.21
CA ARG A 12 -18.67 -0.83 -21.44
C ARG A 12 -19.76 0.21 -21.16
N LYS A 13 -20.11 1.01 -22.18
CA LYS A 13 -21.27 1.91 -22.13
C LYS A 13 -22.51 1.14 -21.67
N ASP A 14 -23.34 1.80 -20.84
CA ASP A 14 -24.63 1.30 -20.34
C ASP A 14 -24.54 0.09 -19.38
N THR A 15 -23.34 -0.27 -18.89
CA THR A 15 -23.15 -1.31 -17.85
C THR A 15 -23.29 -0.79 -16.42
N LEU A 16 -23.15 0.52 -16.22
CA LEU A 16 -23.19 1.17 -14.91
C LEU A 16 -24.53 1.86 -14.68
N ASN A 17 -25.07 1.76 -13.46
CA ASN A 17 -26.20 2.57 -13.03
C ASN A 17 -25.79 4.00 -12.66
N THR A 18 -26.76 4.82 -12.24
CA THR A 18 -26.54 6.22 -11.83
C THR A 18 -25.55 6.39 -10.67
N ASN A 19 -25.37 5.35 -9.85
CA ASN A 19 -24.41 5.30 -8.75
C ASN A 19 -23.05 4.71 -9.14
N ARG A 20 -22.78 4.55 -10.45
CA ARG A 20 -21.56 3.94 -11.02
C ARG A 20 -21.27 2.51 -10.56
N ARG A 21 -22.31 1.75 -10.19
CA ARG A 21 -22.19 0.31 -9.89
C ARG A 21 -22.64 -0.51 -11.07
N ARG A 22 -22.03 -1.66 -11.30
CA ARG A 22 -22.51 -2.58 -12.32
C ARG A 22 -23.86 -3.17 -11.94
N THR A 23 -24.67 -3.42 -12.95
CA THR A 23 -26.01 -4.00 -12.80
C THR A 23 -26.08 -5.46 -13.26
N ASP A 24 -25.02 -5.97 -13.88
CA ASP A 24 -24.93 -7.31 -14.45
C ASP A 24 -24.29 -8.34 -13.50
N ILE A 25 -23.95 -7.93 -12.28
CA ILE A 25 -23.34 -8.76 -11.23
C ILE A 25 -23.82 -8.35 -9.83
N ASP A 26 -23.84 -9.30 -8.90
CA ASP A 26 -24.31 -9.05 -7.52
C ASP A 26 -23.27 -8.35 -6.63
N LYS A 27 -21.97 -8.64 -6.84
CA LYS A 27 -20.87 -8.18 -5.99
C LYS A 27 -19.61 -7.89 -6.81
N GLU A 28 -18.89 -6.84 -6.39
CA GLU A 28 -17.61 -6.42 -6.96
C GLU A 28 -16.54 -6.45 -5.86
N PHE A 29 -15.36 -6.99 -6.19
CA PHE A 29 -14.18 -6.97 -5.31
C PHE A 29 -12.98 -6.52 -6.12
N ALA A 30 -12.16 -5.65 -5.54
CA ALA A 30 -10.84 -5.30 -6.07
C ALA A 30 -9.79 -5.81 -5.07
N LEU A 31 -8.95 -6.74 -5.51
CA LEU A 31 -7.85 -7.26 -4.73
C LEU A 31 -6.54 -6.80 -5.37
N LEU A 32 -5.62 -6.33 -4.54
CA LEU A 32 -4.27 -5.98 -4.95
C LEU A 32 -3.30 -6.82 -4.12
N PHE A 33 -2.54 -7.69 -4.78
CA PHE A 33 -1.46 -8.45 -4.17
C PHE A 33 -0.15 -7.77 -4.54
N MET A 34 0.56 -7.24 -3.55
CA MET A 34 1.80 -6.49 -3.74
C MET A 34 2.60 -6.56 -2.46
N VAL A 35 3.93 -6.66 -2.58
CA VAL A 35 4.81 -6.46 -1.44
C VAL A 35 5.01 -4.96 -1.23
N PHE A 36 4.50 -4.44 -0.13
CA PHE A 36 4.76 -3.07 0.30
C PHE A 36 6.10 -3.04 1.03
N ASP A 37 7.12 -2.56 0.33
CA ASP A 37 8.45 -2.34 0.90
C ASP A 37 8.55 -0.92 1.50
N GLU A 38 8.47 -0.85 2.84
CA GLU A 38 8.58 0.41 3.61
C GLU A 38 10.00 0.96 3.64
N ASN A 39 11.03 0.15 3.33
CA ASN A 39 12.41 0.66 3.21
C ASN A 39 12.53 1.69 2.08
N LEU A 40 11.61 1.65 1.11
CA LEU A 40 11.51 2.59 -0.01
C LEU A 40 10.46 3.69 0.23
N SER A 41 9.97 3.84 1.46
CA SER A 41 8.94 4.82 1.82
C SER A 41 9.56 6.17 2.15
N HIS A 42 8.90 7.26 1.75
CA HIS A 42 9.28 8.60 2.19
C HIS A 42 9.11 8.83 3.69
N TYR A 43 8.37 7.94 4.37
CA TYR A 43 8.07 8.02 5.80
C TYR A 43 8.98 7.14 6.67
N LEU A 44 10.00 6.49 6.10
CA LEU A 44 10.84 5.55 6.84
C LEU A 44 11.42 6.15 8.13
N ASP A 45 11.99 7.36 8.05
CA ASP A 45 12.60 8.04 9.20
C ASP A 45 11.57 8.45 10.25
N GLU A 46 10.41 8.94 9.82
CA GLU A 46 9.30 9.27 10.71
C GLU A 46 8.79 8.00 11.41
N ASN A 47 8.68 6.89 10.70
CA ASN A 47 8.25 5.61 11.24
C ASN A 47 9.26 5.06 12.25
N ILE A 48 10.57 5.11 11.96
CA ILE A 48 11.62 4.72 12.90
C ILE A 48 11.53 5.54 14.19
N LYS A 49 11.42 6.86 14.06
CA LYS A 49 11.31 7.77 15.21
C LYS A 49 10.06 7.49 16.05
N ASN A 50 8.91 7.33 15.41
CA ASN A 50 7.62 7.23 16.10
C ASN A 50 7.33 5.84 16.67
N TYR A 51 7.78 4.76 16.00
CA TYR A 51 7.42 3.39 16.38
C TYR A 51 8.57 2.62 17.05
N LEU A 52 9.83 2.97 16.78
CA LEU A 52 10.98 2.35 17.43
C LEU A 52 11.59 3.21 18.54
N ASN A 53 11.17 4.48 18.65
CA ASN A 53 11.76 5.47 19.56
C ASN A 53 13.29 5.59 19.38
N ALA A 54 13.76 5.42 18.15
CA ALA A 54 15.17 5.49 17.79
C ALA A 54 15.45 6.75 16.96
N ASP A 55 16.67 7.27 17.05
CA ASP A 55 17.13 8.31 16.14
C ASP A 55 17.38 7.69 14.75
N PRO A 56 16.68 8.13 13.68
CA PRO A 56 16.89 7.60 12.35
C PRO A 56 18.31 7.83 11.79
N GLU A 57 19.11 8.74 12.36
CA GLU A 57 20.50 8.95 11.94
C GLU A 57 21.46 7.92 12.56
N GLU A 58 21.15 7.43 13.76
CA GLU A 58 21.97 6.44 14.50
C GLU A 58 21.49 5.00 14.31
N PHE A 59 20.24 4.81 13.88
CA PHE A 59 19.63 3.50 13.68
C PHE A 59 20.17 2.80 12.42
N ASP A 60 20.55 1.52 12.53
CA ASP A 60 21.00 0.73 11.38
C ASP A 60 19.82 0.30 10.49
N LYS A 61 19.53 1.11 9.47
CA LYS A 61 18.46 0.87 8.50
C LYS A 61 18.78 -0.26 7.51
N TYR A 62 20.04 -0.70 7.45
CA TYR A 62 20.49 -1.70 6.49
C TYR A 62 20.72 -3.08 7.13
N ASP A 63 20.36 -3.22 8.41
CA ASP A 63 20.25 -4.52 9.06
C ASP A 63 19.25 -5.41 8.30
N GLY A 64 19.66 -6.65 8.02
CA GLY A 64 18.90 -7.57 7.19
C GLY A 64 17.54 -7.94 7.78
N ASP A 65 17.48 -8.12 9.10
CA ASP A 65 16.23 -8.49 9.79
C ASP A 65 15.26 -7.29 9.82
N PHE A 66 15.77 -6.08 10.02
CA PHE A 66 14.97 -4.86 9.92
C PHE A 66 14.42 -4.66 8.49
N MET A 67 15.27 -4.76 7.47
CA MET A 67 14.86 -4.60 6.08
C MET A 67 13.78 -5.61 5.69
N GLU A 68 13.89 -6.86 6.14
CA GLU A 68 12.89 -7.88 5.87
C GLU A 68 11.58 -7.63 6.63
N SER A 69 11.65 -7.17 7.89
CA SER A 69 10.47 -6.83 8.68
C SER A 69 9.61 -5.73 8.06
N ASN A 70 10.21 -4.88 7.21
CA ASN A 70 9.56 -3.79 6.49
C ASN A 70 8.98 -4.21 5.13
N LYS A 71 9.11 -5.48 4.73
CA LYS A 71 8.45 -6.02 3.52
C LYS A 71 7.12 -6.67 3.90
N MET A 72 6.03 -5.98 3.62
CA MET A 72 4.68 -6.43 3.95
C MET A 72 4.08 -7.15 2.73
N HIS A 73 3.81 -8.45 2.86
CA HIS A 73 3.31 -9.33 1.79
C HIS A 73 1.77 -9.36 1.68
#